data_AF-A0AAW1MEG3-F1
#
_entry.id   AF-A0AAW1MEG3-F1
#
_cell.length_a   1.000
_cell.length_b   1.000
_cell.length_c   1.000
_cell.angle_alpha   90.00
_cell.angle_beta   90.00
_cell.angle_gamma   90.00
#
_symmetry.space_group_name_H-M   'P 1'
#
loop_
_entity.id
_entity.type
_entity.pdbx_description
1 polymer ?
#
loop_
_entity_poly.entity_id
_entity_poly.type
_entity_poly.pdbx_seq_one_letter_code
_entity_poly.pdbx_strand_id
1 'polypeptide(L)'
;MDTLVEHISIFYQNVRGLRTKTQTLTCNLLNSDFDILCLTETWLNPNILTSEISNNKYSIFRRDRCTTASKKADGGGVLVALDNTLTASVRLDWQSQAEDL
;
A
#
# COMPACT_ATOMS: atom_id res chain seq x y z
N MET A 1 18.05 2.74 33.42
CA MET A 1 16.87 3.20 32.66
C MET A 1 17.16 2.84 31.23
N ASP A 2 16.65 1.70 30.77
CA ASP A 2 16.71 1.37 29.35
C ASP A 2 15.87 2.41 28.61
N THR A 3 16.51 3.20 27.77
CA THR A 3 15.82 3.95 26.73
C THR A 3 15.14 2.92 25.84
N LEU A 4 13.82 2.79 25.94
CA LEU A 4 13.03 2.03 24.98
C LEU A 4 13.32 2.63 23.61
N VAL A 5 14.12 1.92 22.80
CA VAL A 5 14.29 2.26 21.40
C VAL A 5 12.95 1.91 20.75
N GLU A 6 12.21 2.92 20.30
CA GLU A 6 11.02 2.68 19.51
C GLU A 6 11.46 2.07 18.17
N HIS A 7 11.15 0.78 18.00
CA HIS A 7 11.47 0.03 16.80
C HIS A 7 10.30 0.16 15.82
N ILE A 8 10.56 0.73 14.64
CA ILE A 8 9.60 0.72 13.53
C ILE A 8 9.72 -0.62 12.80
N SER A 9 8.61 -1.33 12.72
CA SER A 9 8.47 -2.61 12.02
C SER A 9 7.86 -2.39 10.63
N ILE A 10 8.51 -2.97 9.62
CA ILE A 10 8.11 -2.79 8.22
C ILE A 10 7.95 -4.16 7.57
N PHE A 11 6.79 -4.40 6.98
CA PHE A 11 6.51 -5.59 6.19
C PHE A 11 6.50 -5.24 4.70
N TYR A 12 7.13 -6.07 3.88
CA TYR A 12 7.13 -5.93 2.43
C TYR A 12 6.62 -7.21 1.76
N GLN A 13 5.73 -7.07 0.79
CA GLN A 13 5.28 -8.20 -0.02
C GLN A 13 4.89 -7.77 -1.44
N ASN A 14 5.40 -8.50 -2.42
CA ASN A 14 4.82 -8.51 -3.76
C ASN A 14 3.57 -9.40 -3.75
N VAL A 15 2.39 -8.81 -3.87
CA VAL A 15 1.10 -9.49 -3.62
C VAL A 15 0.49 -10.15 -4.85
N ARG A 16 1.07 -9.92 -6.04
CA ARG A 16 0.64 -10.49 -7.32
C ARG A 16 -0.88 -10.38 -7.55
N GLY A 17 -1.41 -9.19 -7.33
CA GLY A 17 -2.81 -8.85 -7.53
C GLY A 17 -3.69 -8.97 -6.28
N LEU A 18 -4.40 -7.88 -5.99
CA LEU A 18 -5.34 -7.73 -4.87
C LEU A 18 -6.80 -7.55 -5.30
N ARG A 19 -7.08 -7.37 -6.61
CA ARG A 19 -8.43 -7.07 -7.12
C ARG A 19 -9.52 -8.04 -6.64
N THR A 20 -9.18 -9.32 -6.53
CA THR A 20 -10.10 -10.38 -6.08
C THR A 20 -9.94 -10.74 -4.59
N LYS A 21 -9.10 -9.99 -3.85
CA LYS A 21 -8.68 -10.30 -2.48
C LYS A 21 -8.83 -9.09 -1.54
N THR A 22 -9.65 -8.10 -1.91
CA THR A 22 -9.84 -6.87 -1.13
C THR A 22 -10.33 -7.16 0.29
N GLN A 23 -11.29 -8.07 0.45
CA GLN A 23 -11.77 -8.48 1.79
C GLN A 23 -10.66 -9.18 2.61
N THR A 24 -9.90 -10.08 1.99
CA THR A 24 -8.76 -10.75 2.65
C THR A 24 -7.69 -9.74 3.07
N LEU A 25 -7.40 -8.76 2.22
CA LEU A 25 -6.49 -7.66 2.55
C LEU A 25 -6.97 -6.91 3.79
N THR A 26 -8.23 -6.48 3.82
CA THR A 26 -8.79 -5.73 4.97
C THR A 26 -8.70 -6.54 6.26
N CYS A 27 -9.03 -7.83 6.23
CA CYS A 27 -8.87 -8.73 7.38
C CYS A 27 -7.41 -8.87 7.81
N ASN A 28 -6.48 -9.02 6.86
CA ASN A 28 -5.06 -9.15 7.17
C ASN A 28 -4.50 -7.86 7.77
N LEU A 29 -4.89 -6.69 7.26
CA LEU A 29 -4.52 -5.40 7.85
C LEU A 29 -5.03 -5.30 9.29
N LEU A 30 -6.28 -5.66 9.57
CA LEU A 30 -6.82 -5.64 10.94
C LEU A 30 -6.04 -6.53 11.92
N ASN A 31 -5.52 -7.66 11.45
CA ASN A 31 -4.76 -8.63 12.26
C ASN A 31 -3.24 -8.40 12.22
N SER A 32 -2.75 -7.39 11.51
CA SER A 32 -1.33 -7.12 11.38
C SER A 32 -0.84 -6.18 12.47
N ASP A 33 0.33 -6.46 13.04
CA ASP A 33 0.99 -5.63 14.05
C ASP A 33 2.23 -4.89 13.50
N PHE A 34 2.31 -4.69 12.19
CA PHE A 34 3.41 -3.95 11.57
C PHE A 34 3.09 -2.46 11.52
N ASP A 35 4.05 -1.59 11.78
CA ASP A 35 3.83 -0.15 11.71
C ASP A 35 3.63 0.32 10.26
N ILE A 36 4.30 -0.34 9.31
CA ILE A 36 4.25 -0.03 7.88
C ILE A 36 4.16 -1.31 7.06
N LEU A 37 3.19 -1.40 6.14
CA LEU A 37 3.10 -2.47 5.16
C LEU A 37 3.27 -1.91 3.74
N CYS A 38 4.30 -2.38 3.03
CA CYS A 38 4.63 -2.00 1.66
C CYS A 38 4.27 -3.14 0.69
N LEU A 39 3.22 -2.93 -0.10
CA LEU A 39 2.70 -3.91 -1.06
C LEU A 39 2.97 -3.46 -2.49
N THR A 40 3.51 -4.36 -3.32
CA THR A 40 3.80 -4.13 -4.75
C THR A 40 3.07 -5.13 -5.62
N GLU A 41 2.90 -4.81 -6.92
CA GLU A 41 2.07 -5.61 -7.83
C GLU A 41 0.65 -5.76 -7.28
N THR A 42 0.08 -4.66 -6.80
CA THR A 42 -1.28 -4.65 -6.22
C THR A 42 -2.33 -4.88 -7.29
N TRP A 43 -2.06 -4.45 -8.52
CA TRP A 43 -2.94 -4.52 -9.68
C TRP A 43 -4.31 -3.87 -9.46
N LEU A 44 -4.43 -3.04 -8.42
CA LEU A 44 -5.64 -2.29 -8.15
C LEU A 44 -5.81 -1.20 -9.22
N ASN A 45 -7.03 -0.66 -9.31
CA ASN A 45 -7.37 0.36 -10.27
C ASN A 45 -8.28 1.42 -9.62
N PRO A 46 -8.54 2.55 -10.31
CA PRO A 46 -9.37 3.63 -9.78
C PRO A 46 -10.83 3.25 -9.48
N ASN A 47 -11.33 2.12 -9.98
CA ASN A 47 -12.69 1.65 -9.69
C ASN A 47 -12.79 0.96 -8.31
N ILE A 48 -11.66 0.64 -7.67
CA ILE A 48 -11.61 0.14 -6.29
C ILE A 48 -11.23 1.32 -5.39
N LEU A 49 -12.21 1.87 -4.69
CA LEU A 49 -12.02 3.01 -3.80
C LEU A 49 -11.11 2.64 -2.63
N THR A 50 -10.31 3.59 -2.14
CA THR A 50 -9.48 3.37 -0.95
C THR A 50 -10.33 2.94 0.25
N SER A 51 -11.56 3.45 0.37
CA SER A 51 -12.51 3.07 1.42
C SER A 51 -12.88 1.59 1.43
N GLU A 52 -12.79 0.89 0.29
CA GLU A 52 -13.09 -0.55 0.20
C GLU A 52 -11.98 -1.43 0.76
N ILE A 53 -10.76 -0.90 0.85
CA ILE A 53 -9.56 -1.61 1.29
C ILE A 53 -8.91 -1.00 2.54
N SER A 54 -9.50 0.08 3.07
CA SER A 54 -9.07 0.74 4.30
C SER A 54 -9.75 0.15 5.54
N ASN A 55 -9.19 0.43 6.71
CA ASN A 55 -9.80 0.18 8.00
C ASN A 55 -9.45 1.31 8.98
N ASN A 56 -9.89 1.20 10.24
CA ASN A 56 -9.62 2.23 11.26
C ASN A 56 -8.20 2.16 11.86
N LYS A 57 -7.40 1.14 11.51
CA LYS A 57 -6.04 0.93 12.03
C LYS A 57 -4.97 1.54 11.12
N TYR A 58 -5.16 1.49 9.81
CA TYR A 58 -4.16 1.94 8.84
C TYR A 58 -4.67 3.04 7.90
N SER A 59 -3.83 4.06 7.72
CA SER A 59 -3.93 5.02 6.63
C SER A 59 -3.34 4.42 5.36
N ILE A 60 -4.09 4.47 4.25
CA ILE A 60 -3.70 3.85 2.98
C ILE A 60 -3.20 4.91 2.00
N PHE A 61 -1.95 4.78 1.59
CA PHE A 61 -1.35 5.54 0.48
C PHE A 61 -1.15 4.57 -0.68
N ARG A 62 -1.70 4.86 -1.86
CA ARG A 62 -1.52 3.99 -3.02
C ARG A 62 -1.31 4.78 -4.29
N ARG A 63 -0.70 4.11 -5.25
CA ARG A 63 -0.61 4.57 -6.63
C ARG A 63 -0.92 3.40 -7.54
N ASP A 64 -1.99 3.54 -8.30
CA ASP A 64 -2.39 2.57 -9.31
C ASP A 64 -1.65 2.85 -10.61
N ARG A 65 -1.47 1.82 -11.43
CA ARG A 65 -1.04 2.02 -12.82
C ARG A 65 -2.25 2.51 -13.61
N CYS A 66 -2.19 3.74 -14.10
CA CYS A 66 -3.29 4.35 -14.86
C CYS A 66 -2.97 4.45 -16.35
N THR A 67 -1.68 4.55 -16.68
CA THR A 67 -1.20 4.63 -18.06
C THR A 67 -0.38 3.39 -18.37
N THR A 68 -0.67 2.73 -19.49
CA THR A 68 0.17 1.65 -20.00
C THR A 68 0.80 2.15 -21.30
N ALA A 69 2.06 2.58 -21.23
CA ALA A 69 2.87 2.68 -22.46
C ALA A 69 3.24 1.27 -22.94
N SER A 70 3.27 0.31 -22.00
CA SER A 70 3.45 -1.11 -22.25
C SER A 70 2.21 -1.78 -22.85
N LYS A 71 2.42 -2.78 -23.73
CA LYS A 71 1.36 -3.69 -24.23
C LYS A 71 0.79 -4.60 -23.12
N LYS A 72 1.38 -4.62 -21.93
CA LYS A 72 0.86 -5.34 -20.76
C LYS A 72 -0.22 -4.48 -20.10
N ALA A 73 -1.48 -4.84 -20.34
CA ALA A 73 -2.65 -4.16 -19.76
C ALA A 73 -2.79 -4.41 -18.24
N ASP A 74 -2.18 -5.48 -17.73
CA ASP A 74 -2.23 -5.88 -16.32
C ASP A 74 -0.86 -5.77 -15.66
N GLY A 75 -0.83 -5.33 -14.40
CA GLY A 75 0.39 -5.33 -13.58
C GLY A 75 0.65 -4.02 -12.84
N GLY A 76 1.65 -4.04 -11.97
CA GLY A 76 2.15 -2.86 -11.27
C GLY A 76 1.28 -2.40 -10.11
N GLY A 77 1.38 -1.11 -9.81
CA GLY A 77 0.73 -0.50 -8.65
C GLY A 77 1.43 -0.79 -7.33
N VAL A 78 1.35 0.18 -6.43
CA VAL A 78 1.93 0.13 -5.08
C VAL A 78 0.93 0.60 -4.03
N LEU A 79 0.99 0.03 -2.84
CA LEU A 79 0.20 0.42 -1.68
C LEU A 79 1.10 0.41 -0.44
N VAL A 80 1.04 1.47 0.34
CA VAL A 80 1.65 1.61 1.66
C VAL A 80 0.52 1.78 2.66
N ALA A 81 0.40 0.85 3.61
CA ALA A 81 -0.48 0.99 4.76
C ALA A 81 0.37 1.43 5.96
N LEU A 82 -0.01 2.53 6.60
CA LEU A 82 0.69 3.13 7.74
C LEU A 82 -0.21 3.06 8.97
N ASP A 83 0.28 2.51 10.08
CA ASP A 83 -0.46 2.48 11.33
C ASP A 83 -0.80 3.93 11.76
N ASN A 84 -2.05 4.16 12.15
CA ASN A 84 -2.57 5.49 12.46
C ASN A 84 -1.94 6.15 13.70
N THR A 85 -1.14 5.42 14.46
CA THR A 85 -0.28 5.99 15.51
C THR A 85 0.90 6.80 14.95
N LEU A 86 1.26 6.57 13.69
CA LEU A 86 2.30 7.30 12.98
C LEU A 86 1.71 8.37 12.05
N THR A 87 2.47 9.44 11.82
CA THR A 87 2.12 10.51 10.88
C THR A 87 3.00 10.46 9.65
N ALA A 88 2.42 10.59 8.46
CA ALA A 88 3.16 10.73 7.21
C ALA A 88 2.63 11.89 6.37
N SER A 89 3.49 12.37 5.47
CA SER A 89 3.13 13.37 4.46
C SER A 89 3.58 12.88 3.09
N VAL A 90 2.69 12.99 2.10
CA VAL A 90 2.99 12.61 0.72
C VAL A 90 3.79 13.72 0.04
N ARG A 91 4.93 13.36 -0.54
CA ARG A 91 5.80 14.26 -1.31
C ARG A 91 5.56 14.06 -2.80
N LEU A 92 4.61 14.81 -3.36
CA LEU A 92 4.27 14.73 -4.79
C LEU A 92 5.45 15.12 -5.68
N ASP A 93 6.34 15.98 -5.19
CA ASP A 93 7.59 16.36 -5.86
C ASP A 93 8.57 15.19 -6.03
N TRP A 94 8.43 14.12 -5.24
CA TRP A 94 9.25 12.91 -5.33
C TRP A 94 8.56 11.78 -6.10
N GLN A 95 7.34 12.01 -6.58
CA GLN A 95 6.57 11.00 -7.28
C GLN A 95 7.09 10.87 -8.73
N SER A 96 7.73 9.73 -9.03
CA SER A 96 8.24 9.43 -10.37
C SER A 96 7.13 9.48 -11.42
N GLN A 97 7.43 9.92 -12.63
CA GLN A 97 6.48 9.82 -13.75
C GLN A 97 6.47 8.42 -14.39
N ALA A 98 7.42 7.56 -14.03
CA ALA A 98 7.50 6.20 -14.55
C ALA A 98 6.49 5.28 -13.84
N GLU A 99 5.60 4.66 -14.62
CA GLU A 99 4.67 3.62 -14.17
C GLU A 99 5.05 2.21 -14.69
N ASP A 100 5.97 2.15 -15.66
CA ASP A 100 6.38 0.98 -16.45
C ASP A 100 7.90 0.72 -16.35
N LEU A 101 8.44 0.60 -15.13
CA LEU A 101 9.80 0.04 -14.95
C LEU A 101 9.82 -1.47 -15.23
#